data_AF-A0AAV5IBL2-F1
#
_entry.id   AF-A0AAV5IBL2-F1
#
_cell.length_a   1.000
_cell.length_b   1.000
_cell.length_c   1.000
_cell.angle_alpha   90.00
_cell.angle_beta   90.00
_cell.angle_gamma   90.00
#
_symmetry.space_group_name_H-M   'P 1'
#
loop_
_entity.id
_entity.type
_entity.pdbx_description
1 polymer ?
#
loop_
_entity_poly.entity_id
_entity_poly.type
_entity_poly.pdbx_seq_one_letter_code
_entity_poly.pdbx_strand_id
1 'polypeptide(L)' 'MAPEVVNLKNQGYGPPADIWSLGCTVLEMLTRKVPYSPLEWMQALYRIGKGEPPTVPDSLSKDARDFILQCLQMHLWL' A
#
# COMPACT_ATOMS: atom_id res chain seq x y z
N MET A 1 0.81 6.50 -1.58
CA MET A 1 2.26 6.74 -1.39
C MET A 1 2.88 5.52 -0.76
N ALA A 2 4.07 5.12 -1.20
CA ALA A 2 4.81 4.01 -0.62
C ALA A 2 5.58 4.46 0.64
N PRO A 3 5.86 3.55 1.59
CA PRO A 3 6.53 3.88 2.85
C PRO A 3 7.89 4.56 2.72
N GLU A 4 8.71 4.15 1.75
CA GLU A 4 10.01 4.75 1.43
C GLU A 4 9.87 6.19 0.91
N VAL A 5 8.79 6.49 0.20
CA VAL A 5 8.47 7.85 -0.29
C VAL A 5 8.05 8.74 0.88
N VAL A 6 7.33 8.21 1.87
CA VAL A 6 6.90 8.96 3.06
C VAL A 6 8.07 9.18 4.04
N ASN A 7 8.92 8.18 4.24
CA ASN A 7 9.93 8.23 5.29
C ASN A 7 11.18 9.02 4.93
N LEU A 8 11.44 9.36 3.65
CA LEU A 8 12.65 10.07 3.17
C LEU A 8 14.02 9.48 3.62
N LYS A 9 14.01 8.35 4.34
CA LYS A 9 15.18 7.75 5.02
C LYS A 9 15.96 6.79 4.13
N ASN A 10 15.33 6.24 3.09
CA ASN A 10 15.94 5.24 2.19
C ASN A 10 15.88 5.78 0.75
N GLN A 11 16.93 6.46 0.29
CA GLN A 11 17.23 6.81 -1.12
C GLN A 11 16.12 7.39 -2.04
N GLY A 12 14.94 7.72 -1.52
CA GLY A 12 13.84 8.25 -2.32
C GLY A 12 13.11 7.17 -3.14
N TYR A 13 12.25 7.66 -4.03
CA TYR A 13 11.41 6.86 -4.92
C TYR A 13 12.20 5.90 -5.82
N GLY A 14 11.66 4.70 -6.05
CA GLY A 14 12.16 3.73 -7.01
C GLY A 14 11.02 2.81 -7.51
N PRO A 15 11.30 1.87 -8.44
CA PRO A 15 10.28 0.99 -9.02
C PRO A 15 9.36 0.27 -8.00
N PRO A 16 9.83 -0.15 -6.80
CA PRO A 16 8.94 -0.72 -5.78
C PRO A 16 7.82 0.24 -5.31
N ALA A 17 8.04 1.55 -5.36
CA ALA A 17 7.03 2.54 -4.99
C ALA A 17 5.84 2.53 -5.98
N ASP A 18 6.10 2.25 -7.25
CA ASP A 18 5.05 2.09 -8.26
C ASP A 18 4.27 0.80 -8.03
N ILE A 19 4.95 -0.30 -7.68
CA ILE A 19 4.29 -1.57 -7.36
C ILE A 19 3.37 -1.43 -6.14
N TRP A 20 3.81 -0.72 -5.10
CA TRP A 20 2.95 -0.37 -3.97
C TRP A 20 1.73 0.44 -4.41
N SER A 21 1.95 1.43 -5.27
CA SER A 21 0.88 2.30 -5.79
C SER A 21 -0.10 1.53 -6.67
N LEU A 22 0.37 0.54 -7.43
CA LEU A 22 -0.46 -0.40 -8.20
C LEU A 22 -1.33 -1.25 -7.28
N GLY A 23 -0.76 -1.84 -6.22
CA GLY A 23 -1.52 -2.60 -5.23
C GLY A 23 -2.62 -1.77 -4.57
N CYS A 24 -2.29 -0.53 -4.18
CA CYS A 24 -3.24 0.46 -3.69
C CYS A 24 -4.37 0.76 -4.71
N THR A 25 -4.01 0.96 -5.98
CA THR A 25 -4.97 1.28 -7.05
C THR A 25 -5.92 0.12 -7.33
N VAL A 26 -5.41 -1.11 -7.38
CA VAL A 26 -6.25 -2.32 -7.56
C VAL A 26 -7.19 -2.50 -6.38
N LEU A 27 -6.71 -2.31 -5.15
CA LEU A 27 -7.55 -2.34 -3.95
C LEU A 27 -8.67 -1.29 -4.01
N GLU A 28 -8.34 -0.07 -4.42
CA GLU A 28 -9.31 1.02 -4.58
C GLU A 28 -10.39 0.67 -5.61
N MET A 29 -10.00 0.18 -6.79
CA MET A 29 -10.94 -0.19 -7.85
C MET A 29 -11.90 -1.30 -7.41
N LEU A 30 -11.40 -2.32 -6.70
CA LEU A 30 -12.22 -3.46 -6.26
C LEU A 30 -13.15 -3.11 -5.11
N THR A 31 -12.74 -2.19 -4.23
CA THR A 31 -13.52 -1.82 -3.03
C THR A 31 -14.35 -0.56 -3.21
N ARG A 32 -14.07 0.26 -4.24
CA ARG A 32 -14.60 1.62 -4.45
C ARG A 32 -14.31 2.56 -3.29
N LYS A 33 -13.22 2.30 -2.55
CA LYS A 33 -12.79 3.09 -1.40
C LYS A 33 -11.31 3.37 -1.52
N VAL A 34 -10.92 4.62 -1.32
CA VAL A 34 -9.51 4.99 -1.25
C VAL A 34 -8.81 4.16 -0.15
N PRO A 35 -7.56 3.74 -0.35
CA PRO A 35 -6.79 3.08 0.71
C PRO A 35 -6.77 3.96 1.97
N TYR A 36 -6.93 3.36 3.14
CA TYR A 36 -7.00 4.07 4.43
C TYR A 36 -8.20 5.02 4.59
N SER A 37 -9.29 4.84 3.84
CA SER A 37 -10.47 5.74 3.86
C SER A 37 -11.03 6.16 5.23
N PRO A 38 -10.95 5.36 6.32
CA PRO A 38 -11.44 5.80 7.63
C PRO A 38 -10.50 6.76 8.38
N LEU A 39 -9.29 7.00 7.86
CA LEU A 39 -8.25 7.77 8.53
C LEU A 39 -8.11 9.16 7.93
N GLU A 40 -7.82 10.15 8.78
CA GLU A 40 -7.38 11.46 8.33
C GLU A 40 -6.01 11.36 7.62
N TRP A 41 -5.74 12.30 6.71
CA TRP A 41 -4.54 12.31 5.88
C TRP A 41 -3.24 12.08 6.67
N MET A 42 -3.04 12.80 7.78
CA MET A 42 -1.86 12.68 8.62
C MET A 42 -1.76 11.33 9.34
N GLN A 43 -2.90 10.72 9.69
CA GLN A 43 -2.93 9.39 10.31
C GLN A 43 -2.57 8.31 9.29
N ALA A 44 -3.06 8.43 8.05
CA ALA A 44 -2.70 7.56 6.96
C ALA A 44 -1.19 7.63 6.66
N LEU A 45 -0.63 8.83 6.53
CA LEU A 45 0.81 9.02 6.33
C LEU A 45 1.64 8.43 7.48
N TYR A 46 1.20 8.59 8.74
CA TYR A 46 1.89 7.99 9.88
C TYR A 46 1.93 6.46 9.83
N ARG A 47 0.81 5.82 9.45
CA ARG A 47 0.76 4.35 9.26
C ARG A 47 1.62 3.88 8.09
N ILE A 48 1.56 4.58 6.97
CA ILE A 48 2.40 4.31 5.80
C ILE A 48 3.89 4.44 6.19
N GLY A 49 4.27 5.47 6.94
CA GLY A 49 5.64 5.64 7.43
C GLY A 49 6.09 4.52 8.40
N LYS A 50 5.17 3.83 9.07
CA LYS A 50 5.49 2.62 9.85
C LYS A 50 5.58 1.35 9.01
N GLY A 51 5.29 1.42 7.71
CA GLY A 51 5.18 0.25 6.84
C GLY A 51 3.90 -0.56 7.07
N GLU A 52 2.86 0.04 7.68
CA GLU A 52 1.57 -0.62 7.87
C GLU A 52 0.72 -0.51 6.59
N PRO A 53 0.45 -1.61 5.86
CA PRO A 53 -0.33 -1.57 4.61
C PRO A 53 -1.83 -1.32 4.86
N PRO A 54 -2.61 -0.90 3.84
CA PRO A 54 -4.06 -0.82 3.97
C PRO A 54 -4.69 -2.21 4.17
N THR A 55 -5.86 -2.25 4.80
CA THR A 55 -6.61 -3.51 4.99
C THR A 55 -7.14 -4.04 3.66
N VAL A 56 -6.88 -5.32 3.38
CA VAL A 56 -7.42 -6.04 2.22
C VAL A 56 -8.61 -6.91 2.67
N PRO A 57 -9.85 -6.64 2.23
CA PRO A 57 -11.03 -7.39 2.67
C PRO A 57 -11.01 -8.88 2.26
N ASP A 58 -11.45 -9.76 3.14
CA ASP A 58 -11.59 -11.20 2.85
C ASP A 58 -12.72 -11.52 1.85
N SER A 59 -13.57 -10.54 1.54
CA SER A 59 -14.60 -10.65 0.52
C SER A 59 -14.05 -10.67 -0.92
N LEU A 60 -12.79 -10.25 -1.12
CA LEU A 60 -12.12 -10.30 -2.42
C LEU A 60 -11.70 -11.73 -2.74
N SER A 61 -11.58 -12.06 -4.04
CA SER A 61 -11.09 -13.37 -4.46
C SER A 61 -9.68 -13.65 -3.91
N LYS A 62 -9.36 -14.93 -3.71
CA LYS A 62 -8.03 -15.35 -3.24
C LYS A 62 -6.91 -14.74 -4.10
N ASP A 63 -7.05 -14.80 -5.42
CA ASP A 63 -6.05 -14.32 -6.37
C ASP A 63 -5.87 -12.79 -6.28
N ALA A 64 -6.96 -12.04 -6.14
CA ALA A 64 -6.88 -10.59 -5.97
C ALA A 64 -6.19 -10.21 -4.64
N ARG A 65 -6.53 -10.91 -3.56
CA ARG A 65 -5.91 -10.68 -2.25
C ARG A 65 -4.41 -10.99 -2.29
N ASP A 66 -4.04 -12.12 -2.88
CA ASP A 66 -2.65 -12.54 -3.01
C ASP A 66 -1.84 -11.53 -3.83
N PHE A 67 -2.35 -11.12 -4.99
CA PHE A 67 -1.72 -10.08 -5.83
C PHE A 67 -1.52 -8.76 -5.06
N ILE A 68 -2.57 -8.24 -4.40
CA ILE A 68 -2.49 -6.99 -3.65
C ILE A 68 -1.49 -7.12 -2.50
N LEU A 69 -1.50 -8.22 -1.76
CA LEU A 69 -0.59 -8.44 -0.64
C LEU A 69 0.86 -8.56 -1.10
N GLN A 70 1.13 -9.17 -2.26
CA GLN A 70 2.46 -9.18 -2.88
C GLN A 70 2.93 -7.77 -3.26
N CYS A 71 2.04 -6.93 -3.82
CA CYS A 71 2.38 -5.53 -4.13
C CYS A 71 2.71 -4.70 -2.89
N LEU A 72 2.10 -5.01 -1.74
CA LEU A 72 2.25 -4.26 -0.48
C LEU A 72 3.38 -4.80 0.42
N GLN A 73 4.26 -5.66 -0.10
CA GLN A 73 5.40 -6.18 0.67
C GLN A 73 6.53 -5.16 0.79
N MET A 74 7.00 -4.97 2.03
CA MET A 74 8.03 -4.01 2.40
C MET A 74 9.49 -4.50 2.28
N HIS A 75 9.72 -5.81 2.13
CA HIS A 75 11.04 -6.41 2.44
C HIS A 75 11.62 -7.36 1.38
N LEU A 76 10.97 -7.56 0.23
CA LEU A 76 11.42 -8.57 -0.74
C LEU A 76 12.12 -8.02 -2.00
N TRP A 77 12.49 -6.74 -2.02
CA TRP A 77 13.15 -6.12 -3.19
C TRP A 77 14.65 -5.93 -3.00
N LEU A 78 15.32 -6.91 -2.35
CA LEU A 78 16.79 -7.01 -2.29
C LEU A 78 17.33 -7.70 -3.55
#